data_AF-A0A2D2CX09-F1
#
_entry.id   AF-A0A2D2CX09-F1
#
_cell.length_a   1.000
_cell.length_b   1.000
_cell.length_c   1.000
_cell.angle_alpha   90.00
_cell.angle_beta   90.00
_cell.angle_gamma   90.00
#
_symmetry.space_group_name_H-M   'P 1'
#
loop_
_entity.id
_entity.type
_entity.pdbx_description
1 polymer ?
#
loop_
_entity_poly.entity_id
_entity_poly.type
_entity_poly.pdbx_seq_one_letter_code
_entity_poly.pdbx_strand_id
1 'polypeptide(L)'
;MARGKAITVEMTEGAIRVRSQGKTLTIVNSSPPPDADDESDFFIRLDEIDNWDAPDDEISIDIVELQKILEAIEEELDRRGLSVTFD
;
A
#
# COMPACT_ATOMS: atom_id res chain seq x y z
N MET A 1 -24.91 7.12 -8.44
CA MET A 1 -24.42 5.94 -7.70
C MET A 1 -23.11 5.51 -8.34
N ALA A 2 -21.98 6.15 -8.02
CA ALA A 2 -20.69 5.65 -8.46
C ALA A 2 -20.37 4.42 -7.61
N ARG A 3 -20.34 3.23 -8.21
CA ARG A 3 -19.71 2.07 -7.57
C ARG A 3 -18.24 2.46 -7.40
N GLY A 4 -17.84 2.90 -6.22
CA GLY A 4 -16.43 3.09 -5.89
C GLY A 4 -15.72 1.80 -6.30
N LYS A 5 -14.74 1.91 -7.19
CA LYS A 5 -13.86 0.78 -7.52
C LYS A 5 -13.25 0.35 -6.19
N ALA A 6 -13.70 -0.79 -5.67
CA ALA A 6 -13.29 -1.24 -4.36
C ALA A 6 -11.82 -1.64 -4.43
N ILE A 7 -10.97 -0.84 -3.79
CA ILE A 7 -9.60 -1.24 -3.50
C ILE A 7 -9.69 -2.33 -2.43
N THR A 8 -9.05 -3.46 -2.68
CA THR A 8 -8.97 -4.56 -1.72
C THR A 8 -7.54 -4.66 -1.23
N VAL A 9 -7.37 -4.67 0.08
CA VAL A 9 -6.06 -4.80 0.74
C VAL A 9 -5.99 -6.15 1.42
N GLU A 10 -4.99 -6.94 1.05
CA GLU A 10 -4.67 -8.24 1.64
C GLU A 10 -3.31 -8.15 2.32
N MET A 11 -3.23 -8.51 3.59
CA MET A 11 -1.96 -8.59 4.30
C MET A 11 -1.36 -9.99 4.16
N THR A 12 -0.06 -10.04 3.92
CA THR A 12 0.75 -11.25 3.92
C THR A 12 1.92 -11.09 4.89
N GLU A 13 2.64 -12.17 5.17
CA GLU A 13 3.79 -12.14 6.07
C GLU A 13 4.91 -11.29 5.43
N GLY A 14 5.07 -10.05 5.90
CA GLY A 14 6.08 -9.10 5.43
C GLY A 14 5.72 -8.25 4.19
N ALA A 15 4.49 -8.33 3.68
CA ALA A 15 4.06 -7.49 2.55
C ALA A 15 2.55 -7.23 2.55
N ILE A 16 2.17 -6.11 1.93
CA ILE A 16 0.78 -5.69 1.71
C ILE A 16 0.48 -5.82 0.22
N ARG A 17 -0.57 -6.57 -0.11
CA ARG A 17 -1.03 -6.73 -1.49
C ARG A 17 -2.31 -5.93 -1.71
N VAL A 18 -2.27 -5.05 -2.69
CA VAL A 18 -3.38 -4.19 -3.07
C VAL A 18 -3.92 -4.67 -4.40
N ARG A 19 -5.24 -4.82 -4.51
CA ARG A 19 -5.92 -5.09 -5.77
C ARG A 19 -6.87 -3.96 -6.11
N SER A 20 -6.71 -3.41 -7.32
CA SER A 20 -7.56 -2.35 -7.83
C SER A 20 -7.81 -2.56 -9.32
N GLN A 21 -9.08 -2.56 -9.73
CA GLN A 21 -9.46 -2.62 -11.16
C GLN A 21 -8.91 -3.83 -11.94
N GLY A 22 -8.58 -4.93 -11.25
CA GLY A 22 -7.96 -6.13 -11.85
C GLY A 22 -6.43 -6.13 -11.83
N LYS A 23 -5.80 -5.01 -11.45
CA LYS A 23 -4.36 -4.89 -11.25
C LYS A 23 -3.98 -5.25 -9.83
N THR A 24 -2.73 -5.68 -9.64
CA THR A 24 -2.17 -6.03 -8.33
C THR A 24 -0.91 -5.23 -8.08
N LEU A 25 -0.76 -4.71 -6.86
CA LEU A 25 0.45 -4.06 -6.38
C LEU A 25 0.89 -4.78 -5.12
N THR A 26 2.14 -5.19 -5.05
CA THR A 26 2.73 -5.80 -3.86
C THR A 26 3.72 -4.82 -3.24
N ILE A 27 3.38 -4.32 -2.05
CA ILE A 27 4.20 -3.38 -1.29
C ILE A 27 4.92 -4.16 -0.20
N VAL A 28 6.25 -4.22 -0.28
CA VAL A 28 7.07 -4.93 0.71
C VAL A 28 7.22 -4.07 1.95
N ASN A 29 7.13 -4.69 3.13
CA ASN A 29 7.43 -3.99 4.37
C ASN A 29 8.93 -3.67 4.41
N SER A 30 9.25 -2.38 4.49
CA SER A 30 10.62 -1.90 4.59
C SER A 30 11.09 -1.93 6.04
N SER A 31 12.42 -1.95 6.22
CA SER A 31 12.98 -1.71 7.55
C SER A 31 12.89 -0.21 7.88
N PRO A 32 12.43 0.16 9.09
CA PRO A 32 12.43 1.55 9.51
C PRO A 32 13.87 2.09 9.56
N PRO A 33 14.10 3.39 9.27
CA PRO A 33 15.41 4.00 9.43
C PRO A 33 15.86 3.98 10.90
N PRO A 34 17.17 4.05 11.19
CA PRO A 34 17.70 3.91 12.55
C PRO A 34 17.23 5.02 13.51
N ASP A 35 16.80 6.15 12.98
CA ASP A 35 16.28 7.30 13.73
C ASP A 35 14.74 7.38 13.71
N ALA A 36 14.05 6.36 13.18
CA ALA A 36 12.59 6.32 13.27
C ALA A 36 12.17 6.10 14.73
N ASP A 37 11.45 7.08 15.27
CA ASP A 37 10.81 6.99 16.58
C ASP A 37 9.64 5.99 16.60
N ASP A 38 9.10 5.64 15.42
CA ASP A 38 7.84 4.92 15.31
C ASP A 38 7.98 3.40 15.39
N GLU A 39 7.36 2.83 16.43
CA GLU A 39 7.04 1.41 16.64
C GLU A 39 6.00 0.89 15.62
N SER A 40 5.98 1.42 14.40
CA SER A 40 4.97 1.02 13.41
C SER A 40 5.14 -0.41 12.97
N ASP A 41 4.03 -1.14 12.88
CA ASP A 41 4.03 -2.53 12.43
C ASP A 41 4.48 -2.65 10.97
N PHE A 42 4.18 -1.62 10.17
CA PHE A 42 4.59 -1.50 8.77
C PHE A 42 5.29 -0.17 8.49
N PHE A 43 6.34 -0.24 7.68
CA PHE A 43 7.03 0.91 7.13
C PHE A 43 7.03 0.77 5.60
N ILE A 44 6.45 1.74 4.91
CA ILE A 44 6.31 1.73 3.45
C ILE A 44 7.08 2.91 2.86
N ARG A 45 8.00 2.62 1.94
CA ARG A 45 8.72 3.62 1.16
C ARG A 45 7.88 4.00 -0.05
N LEU A 46 7.44 5.26 -0.14
CA LEU A 46 6.64 5.76 -1.26
C LEU A 46 7.44 5.79 -2.56
N ASP A 47 8.74 6.06 -2.47
CA ASP A 47 9.67 6.06 -3.61
C ASP A 47 9.81 4.68 -4.28
N GLU A 48 9.41 3.59 -3.59
CA GLU A 48 9.42 2.23 -4.16
C GLU A 48 8.12 1.89 -4.89
N ILE A 49 7.11 2.77 -4.86
CA ILE A 49 5.80 2.55 -5.49
C ILE A 49 5.68 3.43 -6.73
N ASP A 50 6.04 2.87 -7.89
CA ASP A 50 5.95 3.57 -9.19
C ASP A 50 4.96 2.87 -10.14
N ASN A 51 5.06 1.55 -10.27
CA ASN A 51 4.27 0.75 -11.21
C ASN A 51 3.45 -0.32 -10.50
N TRP A 52 2.42 -0.81 -11.19
CA TRP A 52 1.71 -2.04 -10.79
C TRP A 52 2.62 -3.27 -10.94
N ASP A 53 2.24 -4.40 -10.35
CA ASP A 53 2.94 -5.67 -10.58
C ASP A 53 2.60 -6.22 -11.99
N ALA A 54 3.46 -7.11 -12.49
CA ALA A 54 3.18 -7.88 -13.69
C ALA A 54 1.79 -8.58 -13.60
N PRO A 55 0.98 -8.57 -14.68
CA PRO A 55 1.34 -8.21 -16.06
C PRO A 55 1.18 -6.72 -16.40
N ASP A 56 0.88 -5.86 -15.42
CA ASP A 56 0.56 -4.45 -15.60
C ASP A 56 1.73 -3.52 -15.23
N ASP A 57 2.96 -4.03 -15.21
CA ASP A 57 4.17 -3.33 -14.76
C ASP A 57 4.61 -2.15 -15.64
N GLU A 58 4.08 -2.05 -16.85
CA GLU A 58 4.23 -0.87 -17.70
C GLU A 58 3.29 0.29 -17.29
N ILE A 59 2.31 0.04 -16.41
CA ILE A 59 1.32 1.04 -16.00
C ILE A 59 1.82 1.72 -14.72
N SER A 60 2.15 3.00 -14.82
CA SER A 60 2.50 3.84 -13.66
C SER A 60 1.27 4.11 -12.80
N ILE A 61 1.46 4.13 -11.49
CA ILE A 61 0.49 4.56 -10.50
C ILE A 61 0.55 6.08 -10.42
N ASP A 62 -0.55 6.75 -10.80
CA ASP A 62 -0.61 8.20 -10.64
C ASP A 62 -0.80 8.60 -9.17
N ILE A 63 -0.51 9.86 -8.84
CA ILE A 63 -0.58 10.36 -7.47
C ILE A 63 -1.98 10.24 -6.84
N VAL A 64 -3.05 10.33 -7.64
CA VAL A 64 -4.43 10.23 -7.16
C VAL A 64 -4.80 8.78 -6.87
N GLU A 65 -4.30 7.85 -7.67
CA GLU A 65 -4.43 6.41 -7.44
C GLU A 65 -3.59 5.98 -6.23
N LEU A 66 -2.35 6.48 -6.11
CA LEU A 66 -1.49 6.24 -4.96
C LEU A 66 -2.16 6.69 -3.66
N GLN A 67 -2.68 7.92 -3.59
CA GLN A 67 -3.38 8.41 -2.39
C GLN A 67 -4.53 7.50 -1.93
N LYS A 68 -5.32 6.99 -2.88
CA LYS A 68 -6.42 6.05 -2.57
C LYS A 68 -5.92 4.70 -2.09
N ILE A 69 -4.78 4.25 -2.62
CA ILE A 69 -4.13 3.02 -2.17
C ILE A 69 -3.64 3.20 -0.73
N LEU A 70 -2.96 4.30 -0.41
CA LEU A 70 -2.46 4.58 0.93
C LEU A 70 -3.61 4.67 1.96
N GLU A 71 -4.68 5.39 1.62
CA GLU A 71 -5.89 5.49 2.47
C GLU A 71 -6.51 4.10 2.72
N ALA A 72 -6.63 3.27 1.68
CA ALA A 72 -7.17 1.92 1.84
C ALA A 72 -6.26 1.01 2.69
N ILE A 73 -4.94 1.18 2.63
CA ILE A 73 -3.98 0.45 3.46
C ILE A 73 -4.10 0.89 4.91
N GLU A 74 -4.10 2.20 5.17
CA GLU A 74 -4.23 2.77 6.51
C GLU A 74 -5.54 2.31 7.16
N GLU A 75 -6.67 2.40 6.46
CA GLU A 75 -7.96 1.92 6.96
C GLU A 75 -7.95 0.42 7.28
N GLU A 76 -7.34 -0.41 6.44
CA GLU A 76 -7.31 -1.86 6.65
C GLU A 76 -6.41 -2.25 7.83
N LEU A 77 -5.29 -1.54 8.03
CA LEU A 77 -4.40 -1.77 9.16
C LEU A 77 -4.99 -1.27 10.47
N ASP A 78 -5.60 -0.08 10.49
CA ASP A 78 -6.29 0.46 11.66
C ASP A 78 -7.42 -0.47 12.14
N ARG A 79 -8.20 -1.03 11.19
CA ARG A 79 -9.24 -2.05 11.50
C ARG A 79 -8.68 -3.30 12.18
N ARG A 80 -7.40 -3.61 11.97
CA ARG A 80 -6.71 -4.76 12.55
C ARG A 80 -5.89 -4.37 13.80
N GLY A 81 -5.90 -3.10 14.19
CA GLY A 81 -5.12 -2.56 15.29
C GLY A 81 -3.62 -2.49 15.00
N LEU A 82 -3.25 -2.38 13.72
CA LEU A 82 -1.88 -2.26 13.24
C LEU A 82 -1.64 -0.85 12.74
N SER A 83 -0.39 -0.40 12.85
CA SER A 83 0.04 0.94 12.44
C SER A 83 0.96 0.89 11.21
N VAL A 84 0.93 1.95 10.41
CA VAL A 84 1.78 2.10 9.23
C VAL A 84 2.37 3.49 9.16
N THR A 85 3.64 3.57 8.78
CA THR A 85 4.32 4.80 8.41
C THR A 85 4.63 4.79 6.92
N PHE A 86 4.29 5.88 6.25
CA PHE A 86 4.62 6.14 4.86
C PHE A 86 5.72 7.20 4.78
N ASP A 87 6.82 6.90 4.09
CA ASP A 87 7.97 7.79 3.91
C ASP A 87 8.40 7.85 2.44
#